data_AF-A0AAJ6BLU6-F1
#
_entry.id   AF-A0AAJ6BLU6-F1
#
_cell.length_a   1.000
_cell.length_b   1.000
_cell.length_c   1.000
_cell.angle_alpha   90.00
_cell.angle_beta   90.00
_cell.angle_gamma   90.00
#
_symmetry.space_group_name_H-M   'P 1'
#
loop_
_entity.id
_entity.type
_entity.pdbx_description
1 polymer ?
#
loop_
_entity_poly.entity_id
_entity_poly.type
_entity_poly.pdbx_seq_one_letter_code
_entity_poly.pdbx_strand_id
1 'polypeptide(L)'
;MASFTRPVIDCAKTGLAAAYLLAAVSGQTALDIPQIPAPAEAAERLRQCGFETVEVSTDDELQEDVLIISGIESTSAEQIDCAAHVSIETYYSVLLPKTLNDLYQAAYLPLLEAQGRKLSRDWLEARGMLDHLPRYDPATMEEAAYADALEKFCGPTAKGALVSKYGPHALSPDWALDRRNLTIEQVGEAMMCLTSASSVSGFKVYLVGNEKIREP
;
A
#
# COMPACT_ATOMS: atom_id res chain seq x y z
N MET A 1 -22.82 49.80 43.71
CA MET A 1 -21.75 49.53 44.71
C MET A 1 -20.99 48.31 44.21
N ALA A 2 -19.69 48.28 43.88
CA ALA A 2 -18.58 49.23 43.78
C ALA A 2 -17.70 48.68 42.64
N SER A 3 -17.37 49.48 41.61
CA SER A 3 -16.11 50.21 41.42
C SER A 3 -14.87 49.34 41.15
N PHE A 4 -14.37 49.49 39.92
CA PHE A 4 -13.08 49.03 39.40
C PHE A 4 -11.89 49.64 40.17
N THR A 5 -10.80 48.86 40.26
CA THR A 5 -9.42 49.39 40.25
C THR A 5 -8.51 48.43 39.50
N ARG A 6 -7.96 48.88 38.37
CA ARG A 6 -6.85 48.25 37.62
C ARG A 6 -5.52 48.61 38.30
N PRO A 7 -4.51 47.73 38.29
CA PRO A 7 -3.13 48.19 38.38
C PRO A 7 -2.65 48.65 36.99
N VAL A 8 -2.15 49.88 36.96
CA VAL A 8 -1.34 50.43 35.87
C VAL A 8 0.10 50.01 36.15
N ILE A 9 0.73 49.29 35.22
CA ILE A 9 2.19 49.19 35.15
C ILE A 9 2.56 49.68 33.76
N ASP A 10 2.99 50.93 33.71
CA ASP A 10 3.71 51.51 32.59
C ASP A 10 5.17 51.58 33.01
N CYS A 11 6.02 50.84 32.31
CA CYS A 11 7.46 51.06 32.31
C CYS A 11 7.96 50.69 30.91
N ALA A 12 7.79 51.65 30.01
CA ALA A 12 8.60 51.77 28.81
C ALA A 12 10.11 51.72 29.15
N LYS A 13 10.86 51.07 28.24
CA LYS A 13 12.30 51.17 27.91
C LYS A 13 13.08 49.87 28.09
N THR A 14 13.99 49.65 27.13
CA THR A 14 14.90 48.51 26.89
C THR A 14 14.18 47.24 26.43
N GLY A 15 14.47 46.63 25.28
CA GLY A 15 15.47 46.83 24.25
C GLY A 15 15.52 45.53 23.43
N LEU A 16 15.56 45.65 22.11
CA LEU A 16 15.91 44.64 21.11
C LEU A 16 15.30 43.21 21.18
N ALA A 17 14.47 42.97 20.15
CA ALA A 17 14.51 41.81 19.25
C ALA A 17 14.41 40.40 19.85
N ALA A 18 13.20 39.83 19.80
CA ALA A 18 13.00 38.44 19.46
C ALA A 18 11.64 38.29 18.76
N ALA A 19 11.61 38.57 17.45
CA ALA A 19 10.51 38.18 16.60
C ALA A 19 10.59 36.65 16.42
N TYR A 20 9.92 35.90 17.30
CA TYR A 20 9.68 34.48 17.07
C TYR A 20 8.60 34.35 15.99
N LEU A 21 9.06 34.14 14.76
CA LEU A 21 8.27 33.56 13.68
C LEU A 21 7.86 32.14 14.10
N LEU A 22 6.67 32.01 14.66
CA LEU A 22 5.96 30.73 14.68
C LEU A 22 5.30 30.55 13.31
N ALA A 23 6.11 30.21 12.31
CA ALA A 23 5.59 29.55 11.13
C ALA A 23 5.23 28.13 11.56
N ALA A 24 3.95 27.90 11.90
CA ALA A 24 3.41 26.57 11.98
C ALA A 24 3.49 25.97 10.56
N VAL A 25 4.51 25.14 10.32
CA VAL A 25 4.56 24.26 9.16
C VAL A 25 3.47 23.21 9.40
N SER A 26 2.25 23.51 8.94
CA SER A 26 1.20 22.53 8.74
C SER A 26 1.57 21.68 7.53
N GLY A 27 2.66 20.92 7.64
CA GLY A 27 3.05 19.90 6.67
C GLY A 27 2.25 18.62 6.88
N GLN A 28 0.92 18.73 6.92
CA GLN A 28 0.07 17.56 6.67
C GLN A 28 0.01 17.46 5.15
N THR A 29 0.94 16.72 4.56
CA THR A 29 0.71 16.13 3.24
C THR A 29 -0.50 15.22 3.40
N ALA A 30 -1.68 15.76 3.13
CA ALA A 30 -2.85 14.94 2.86
C ALA A 30 -2.40 13.90 1.84
N LEU A 31 -2.59 12.62 2.13
CA LEU A 31 -2.39 11.57 1.15
C LEU A 31 -3.24 11.96 -0.05
N ASP A 32 -2.58 12.24 -1.18
CA ASP A 32 -3.25 12.59 -2.43
C ASP A 32 -3.89 11.29 -2.92
N ILE A 33 -5.13 11.04 -2.50
CA ILE A 33 -5.86 9.83 -2.87
C ILE A 33 -6.09 9.95 -4.39
N PRO A 34 -5.58 9.02 -5.21
CA PRO A 34 -5.83 9.05 -6.65
C PRO A 34 -7.33 9.13 -6.87
N GLN A 35 -7.77 10.10 -7.68
CA GLN A 35 -9.18 10.17 -8.05
C GLN A 35 -9.51 8.96 -8.92
N ILE A 36 -10.22 8.00 -8.34
CA ILE A 36 -10.72 6.82 -9.05
C ILE A 36 -11.83 7.32 -10.00
N PRO A 37 -11.70 7.07 -11.31
CA PRO A 37 -12.72 7.48 -12.28
C PRO A 37 -14.03 6.73 -12.02
N ALA A 38 -15.14 7.23 -12.53
CA ALA A 38 -16.41 6.50 -12.43
C ALA A 38 -16.34 5.16 -13.20
N PRO A 39 -17.07 4.10 -12.80
CA PRO A 39 -17.00 2.79 -13.46
C PRO A 39 -17.30 2.86 -14.96
N ALA A 40 -18.24 3.70 -15.37
CA ALA A 40 -18.60 3.92 -16.77
C ALA A 40 -17.46 4.51 -17.60
N GLU A 41 -16.61 5.35 -17.01
CA GLU A 41 -15.43 5.89 -17.67
C GLU A 41 -14.36 4.81 -17.85
N ALA A 42 -14.13 3.97 -16.83
CA ALA A 42 -13.21 2.85 -16.93
C ALA A 42 -13.68 1.82 -17.98
N ALA A 43 -14.98 1.54 -18.04
CA ALA A 43 -15.57 0.72 -19.10
C ALA A 43 -15.33 1.30 -20.50
N GLU A 44 -15.43 2.62 -20.65
CA GLU A 44 -15.15 3.27 -21.93
C GLU A 44 -13.68 3.17 -22.35
N ARG A 45 -12.74 3.25 -21.41
CA ARG A 45 -11.32 3.00 -21.70
C ARG A 45 -11.08 1.58 -22.20
N LEU A 46 -11.79 0.57 -21.67
CA LEU A 46 -11.74 -0.79 -22.22
C LEU A 46 -12.35 -0.87 -23.64
N ARG A 47 -13.41 -0.11 -23.93
CA ARG A 47 -13.92 -0.04 -25.31
C ARG A 47 -12.90 0.57 -26.27
N GLN A 48 -12.14 1.56 -25.81
CA GLN A 48 -11.03 2.15 -26.57
C GLN A 48 -9.87 1.17 -26.80
N CYS A 49 -9.68 0.19 -25.91
CA CYS A 49 -8.79 -0.95 -26.17
C CYS A 49 -9.30 -1.88 -27.29
N GLY A 50 -10.56 -1.74 -27.72
CA GLY A 50 -11.17 -2.55 -28.80
C GLY A 50 -12.09 -3.67 -28.31
N PHE A 51 -12.56 -3.64 -27.06
CA PHE A 51 -13.56 -4.57 -26.56
C PHE A 51 -14.97 -4.01 -26.79
N GLU A 52 -15.80 -4.70 -27.58
CA GLU A 52 -17.14 -4.19 -27.94
C GLU A 52 -18.14 -4.28 -26.79
N THR A 53 -18.14 -5.40 -26.06
CA THR A 53 -19.08 -5.66 -24.97
C THR A 53 -18.37 -5.56 -23.63
N VAL A 54 -18.54 -4.42 -22.98
CA VAL A 54 -18.02 -4.13 -21.63
C VAL A 54 -19.18 -3.67 -20.75
N GLU A 55 -19.45 -4.43 -19.70
CA GLU A 55 -20.49 -4.18 -18.71
C GLU A 55 -19.88 -3.82 -17.36
N VAL A 56 -20.53 -2.89 -16.65
CA VAL A 56 -20.24 -2.65 -15.23
C VAL A 56 -21.19 -3.51 -14.42
N SER A 57 -20.65 -4.32 -13.52
CA SER A 57 -21.41 -5.09 -12.54
C SER A 57 -20.86 -4.82 -11.16
N THR A 58 -21.67 -5.02 -10.12
CA THR A 58 -21.16 -5.06 -8.74
C THR A 58 -20.87 -6.52 -8.38
N ASP A 59 -19.70 -6.78 -7.80
CA ASP A 59 -19.39 -8.04 -7.13
C ASP A 59 -19.96 -7.99 -5.71
N ASP A 60 -20.97 -8.80 -5.43
CA ASP A 60 -21.67 -8.80 -4.14
C ASP A 60 -20.78 -9.28 -2.98
N GLU A 61 -19.75 -10.10 -3.24
CA GLU A 61 -18.88 -10.62 -2.18
C GLU A 61 -17.84 -9.56 -1.78
N LEU A 62 -17.24 -8.92 -2.77
CA LEU A 62 -16.21 -7.89 -2.58
C LEU A 62 -16.80 -6.50 -2.34
N GLN A 63 -18.09 -6.29 -2.61
CA GLN A 63 -18.78 -4.99 -2.54
C GLN A 63 -18.08 -3.93 -3.40
N GLU A 64 -17.57 -4.34 -4.56
CA GLU A 64 -16.85 -3.48 -5.52
C GLU A 64 -17.51 -3.55 -6.90
N ASP A 65 -17.40 -2.46 -7.68
CA ASP A 65 -17.75 -2.53 -9.10
C ASP A 65 -16.63 -3.23 -9.87
N VAL A 66 -17.00 -4.03 -10.85
CA VAL A 66 -16.11 -4.80 -11.73
C VAL A 66 -16.49 -4.56 -13.19
N LEU A 67 -15.51 -4.68 -14.08
CA LEU A 67 -15.67 -4.50 -15.51
C LEU A 67 -15.67 -5.86 -16.19
N ILE A 68 -16.80 -6.28 -16.73
CA ILE A 68 -16.97 -7.59 -17.36
C ILE A 68 -16.87 -7.43 -18.88
N ILE A 69 -15.87 -8.08 -19.47
CA ILE A 69 -15.72 -8.21 -20.91
C ILE A 69 -16.34 -9.54 -21.33
N SER A 70 -17.28 -9.51 -22.27
CA SER A 70 -18.00 -10.70 -22.73
C SER A 70 -18.11 -10.77 -24.26
N GLY A 71 -18.65 -11.86 -24.79
CA GLY A 71 -18.88 -12.04 -26.23
C GLY A 71 -17.60 -12.21 -27.08
N ILE A 72 -16.45 -12.45 -26.45
CA ILE A 72 -15.17 -12.65 -27.14
C ILE A 72 -14.63 -14.06 -26.87
N GLU A 73 -14.10 -14.70 -27.91
CA GLU A 73 -13.42 -16.00 -27.80
C GLU A 73 -11.90 -15.89 -27.96
N SER A 74 -11.45 -14.85 -28.68
CA SER A 74 -10.04 -14.56 -28.91
C SER A 74 -9.82 -13.05 -28.94
N THR A 75 -8.57 -12.64 -28.74
CA THR A 75 -8.16 -11.23 -28.68
C THR A 75 -6.68 -11.13 -29.01
N SER A 76 -6.22 -9.93 -29.34
CA SER A 76 -4.80 -9.64 -29.61
C SER A 76 -4.01 -9.45 -28.30
N ALA A 77 -2.68 -9.57 -28.38
CA ALA A 77 -1.82 -9.30 -27.22
C ALA A 77 -1.91 -7.82 -26.80
N GLU A 78 -2.06 -6.92 -27.77
CA GLU A 78 -2.22 -5.48 -27.58
C GLU A 78 -3.51 -5.15 -26.81
N GLN A 79 -4.61 -5.84 -27.10
CA GLN A 79 -5.88 -5.69 -26.38
C GLN A 79 -5.76 -6.15 -24.92
N ILE A 80 -5.10 -7.27 -24.68
CA ILE A 80 -4.86 -7.80 -23.33
C ILE A 80 -3.97 -6.84 -22.51
N ASP A 81 -2.88 -6.36 -23.11
CA ASP A 81 -1.97 -5.40 -22.48
C ASP A 81 -2.70 -4.09 -22.13
N CYS A 82 -3.49 -3.56 -23.07
CA CYS A 82 -4.32 -2.37 -22.85
C CYS A 82 -5.32 -2.58 -21.70
N ALA A 83 -6.03 -3.72 -21.65
CA ALA A 83 -6.96 -4.02 -20.56
C ALA A 83 -6.25 -4.07 -19.20
N ALA A 84 -5.07 -4.68 -19.14
CA ALA A 84 -4.29 -4.77 -17.91
C ALA A 84 -3.85 -3.38 -17.41
N HIS A 85 -3.42 -2.49 -18.32
CA HIS A 85 -3.13 -1.10 -18.01
C HIS A 85 -4.35 -0.35 -17.48
N VAL A 86 -5.51 -0.50 -18.13
CA VAL A 86 -6.76 0.12 -17.65
C VAL A 86 -7.11 -0.35 -16.24
N SER A 87 -6.95 -1.65 -15.93
CA SER A 87 -7.20 -2.17 -14.57
C SER A 87 -6.30 -1.51 -13.52
N ILE A 88 -5.00 -1.34 -13.81
CA ILE A 88 -4.05 -0.68 -12.89
C ILE A 88 -4.34 0.81 -12.72
N GLU A 89 -4.65 1.51 -13.80
CA GLU A 89 -4.86 2.97 -13.78
C GLU A 89 -6.20 3.38 -13.16
N THR A 90 -7.20 2.51 -13.27
CA THR A 90 -8.56 2.79 -12.80
C THR A 90 -8.91 2.07 -11.50
N TYR A 91 -8.04 1.16 -11.04
CA TYR A 91 -8.24 0.31 -9.85
C TYR A 91 -9.45 -0.63 -9.92
N TYR A 92 -10.06 -0.81 -11.09
CA TYR A 92 -11.16 -1.74 -11.29
C TYR A 92 -10.67 -3.13 -11.69
N SER A 93 -11.28 -4.16 -11.10
CA SER A 93 -11.13 -5.55 -11.51
C SER A 93 -11.72 -5.74 -12.91
N VAL A 94 -10.94 -6.29 -13.84
CA VAL A 94 -11.39 -6.64 -15.20
C VAL A 94 -11.59 -8.14 -15.28
N LEU A 95 -12.81 -8.56 -15.58
CA LEU A 95 -13.19 -9.96 -15.71
C LEU A 95 -13.33 -10.32 -17.19
N LEU A 96 -12.52 -11.27 -17.63
CA LEU A 96 -12.51 -11.82 -18.98
C LEU A 96 -13.09 -13.25 -18.99
N PRO A 97 -13.54 -13.75 -20.15
CA PRO A 97 -13.89 -15.15 -20.29
C PRO A 97 -12.73 -16.04 -19.85
N LYS A 98 -13.05 -17.18 -19.22
CA LYS A 98 -12.05 -18.08 -18.64
C LYS A 98 -10.92 -18.47 -19.61
N THR A 99 -11.23 -18.59 -20.90
CA THR A 99 -10.27 -18.92 -21.97
C THR A 99 -9.18 -17.87 -22.16
N LEU A 100 -9.41 -16.63 -21.75
CA LEU A 100 -8.48 -15.49 -21.89
C LEU A 100 -7.85 -15.08 -20.56
N ASN A 101 -8.30 -15.64 -19.44
CA ASN A 101 -7.84 -15.22 -18.11
C ASN A 101 -6.33 -15.42 -17.93
N ASP A 102 -5.76 -16.54 -18.38
CA ASP A 102 -4.33 -16.79 -18.21
C ASP A 102 -3.47 -15.79 -19.00
N LEU A 103 -3.91 -15.41 -20.20
CA LEU A 103 -3.26 -14.36 -20.99
C LEU A 103 -3.33 -13.01 -20.29
N TYR A 104 -4.49 -12.68 -19.73
CA TYR A 104 -4.68 -11.45 -18.97
C TYR A 104 -3.81 -11.40 -17.72
N GLN A 105 -3.81 -12.46 -16.91
CA GLN A 105 -3.00 -12.52 -15.68
C GLN A 105 -1.50 -12.42 -15.98
N ALA A 106 -1.04 -13.00 -17.09
CA ALA A 106 0.34 -12.87 -17.53
C ALA A 106 0.75 -11.42 -17.87
N ALA A 107 -0.18 -10.59 -18.35
CA ALA A 107 0.04 -9.16 -18.60
C ALA A 107 -0.16 -8.29 -17.34
N TYR A 108 -1.19 -8.60 -16.55
CA TYR A 108 -1.59 -7.83 -15.37
C TYR A 108 -0.62 -7.94 -14.19
N LEU A 109 -0.19 -9.16 -13.83
CA LEU A 109 0.61 -9.38 -12.62
C LEU A 109 1.94 -8.61 -12.62
N PRO A 110 2.73 -8.55 -13.72
CA PRO A 110 3.95 -7.75 -13.75
C PRO A 110 3.70 -6.25 -13.56
N LEU A 111 2.60 -5.72 -14.13
CA LEU A 111 2.21 -4.32 -13.97
C LEU A 111 1.81 -4.02 -12.52
N LEU A 112 1.00 -4.89 -11.91
CA LEU A 112 0.62 -4.80 -10.51
C LEU A 112 1.85 -4.81 -9.59
N GLU A 113 2.77 -5.74 -9.81
CA GLU A 113 4.01 -5.81 -9.04
C GLU A 113 4.87 -4.55 -9.21
N ALA A 114 4.98 -4.01 -10.43
CA ALA A 114 5.72 -2.78 -10.68
C ALA A 114 5.08 -1.57 -9.99
N GLN A 115 3.76 -1.43 -10.07
CA GLN A 115 3.00 -0.38 -9.38
C GLN A 115 3.15 -0.51 -7.86
N GLY A 116 3.04 -1.72 -7.32
CA GLY A 116 3.22 -2.00 -5.89
C GLY A 116 4.64 -1.62 -5.41
N ARG A 117 5.68 -1.98 -6.17
CA ARG A 117 7.07 -1.57 -5.88
C ARG A 117 7.24 -0.06 -5.93
N LYS A 118 6.63 0.63 -6.90
CA LYS A 118 6.67 2.10 -6.97
C LYS A 118 6.06 2.73 -5.72
N LEU A 119 4.83 2.34 -5.37
CA LEU A 119 4.14 2.85 -4.18
C LEU A 119 4.92 2.57 -2.89
N SER A 120 5.54 1.40 -2.80
CA SER A 120 6.39 1.02 -1.67
C SER A 120 7.62 1.93 -1.54
N ARG A 121 8.28 2.23 -2.66
CA ARG A 121 9.41 3.19 -2.65
C ARG A 121 8.95 4.58 -2.22
N ASP A 122 7.85 5.09 -2.80
CA ASP A 122 7.33 6.42 -2.52
C ASP A 122 6.96 6.54 -1.02
N TRP A 123 6.37 5.49 -0.43
CA TRP A 123 6.04 5.42 0.99
C TRP A 123 7.28 5.46 1.90
N LEU A 124 8.35 4.72 1.54
CA LEU A 124 9.62 4.70 2.28
C LEU A 124 10.39 6.02 2.14
N GLU A 125 10.37 6.62 0.94
CA GLU A 125 11.02 7.90 0.64
C GLU A 125 10.37 9.04 1.44
N ALA A 126 9.03 9.11 1.48
CA ALA A 126 8.30 10.09 2.27
C ALA A 126 8.61 10.04 3.78
N ARG A 127 9.12 8.90 4.28
CA ARG A 127 9.52 8.67 5.67
C ARG A 127 11.03 8.78 5.89
N GLY A 128 11.82 9.09 4.86
CA GLY A 128 13.29 9.14 4.92
C GLY A 128 13.93 7.77 5.21
N MET A 129 13.23 6.68 4.92
CA MET A 129 13.66 5.32 5.23
C MET A 129 14.34 4.62 4.04
N LEU A 130 14.08 5.08 2.81
CA LEU A 130 14.51 4.38 1.58
C LEU A 130 16.05 4.21 1.50
N ASP A 131 16.81 5.26 1.85
CA ASP A 131 18.28 5.23 1.81
C ASP A 131 18.92 4.30 2.86
N HIS A 132 18.14 3.89 3.86
CA HIS A 132 18.56 3.02 4.96
C HIS A 132 18.01 1.59 4.84
N LEU A 133 17.32 1.29 3.74
CA LEU A 133 16.73 -0.03 3.52
C LEU A 133 17.83 -1.11 3.48
N PRO A 134 17.73 -2.19 4.28
CA PRO A 134 18.64 -3.31 4.20
C PRO A 134 18.62 -3.94 2.81
N ARG A 135 19.80 -4.27 2.26
CA ARG A 135 19.93 -4.96 0.97
C ARG A 135 19.99 -6.47 1.20
N TYR A 136 19.14 -7.22 0.50
CA TYR A 136 19.22 -8.67 0.49
C TYR A 136 20.19 -9.12 -0.60
N ASP A 137 21.16 -9.96 -0.22
CA ASP A 137 22.02 -10.68 -1.16
C ASP A 137 21.98 -12.17 -0.82
N PRO A 138 21.31 -13.00 -1.63
CA PRO A 138 21.18 -14.43 -1.35
C PRO A 138 22.52 -15.17 -1.39
N ALA A 139 23.57 -14.58 -1.96
CA ALA A 139 24.91 -15.19 -1.98
C ALA A 139 25.65 -15.04 -0.63
N THR A 140 25.26 -14.07 0.20
CA THR A 140 25.99 -13.71 1.43
C THR A 140 25.13 -13.60 2.68
N MET A 141 23.80 -13.67 2.55
CA MET A 141 22.86 -13.49 3.65
C MET A 141 21.76 -14.56 3.65
N GLU A 142 21.62 -15.24 4.78
CA GLU A 142 20.52 -16.16 5.04
C GLU A 142 19.18 -15.40 5.10
N GLU A 143 18.12 -15.98 4.55
CA GLU A 143 16.78 -15.37 4.51
C GLU A 143 16.27 -14.99 5.90
N ALA A 144 16.50 -15.85 6.91
CA ALA A 144 16.11 -15.58 8.29
C ALA A 144 16.86 -14.39 8.91
N ALA A 145 18.13 -14.21 8.54
CA ALA A 145 18.92 -13.06 9.00
C ALA A 145 18.43 -11.76 8.33
N TYR A 146 18.04 -11.83 7.05
CA TYR A 146 17.45 -10.70 6.35
C TYR A 146 16.06 -10.34 6.88
N ALA A 147 15.22 -11.33 7.18
CA ALA A 147 13.92 -11.13 7.81
C ALA A 147 14.04 -10.39 9.16
N ASP A 148 14.97 -10.81 10.03
CA ASP A 148 15.26 -10.12 11.29
C ASP A 148 15.80 -8.69 11.07
N ALA A 149 16.59 -8.46 10.02
CA ALA A 149 17.04 -7.12 9.65
C ALA A 149 15.87 -6.22 9.19
N LEU A 150 14.90 -6.76 8.44
CA LEU A 150 13.68 -6.05 8.05
C LEU A 150 12.80 -5.70 9.25
N GLU A 151 12.60 -6.64 10.19
CA GLU A 151 11.84 -6.35 11.41
C GLU A 151 12.49 -5.22 12.22
N LYS A 152 13.82 -5.25 12.38
CA LYS A 152 14.57 -4.18 13.07
C LYS A 152 14.45 -2.84 12.35
N PHE A 153 14.52 -2.85 11.02
CA PHE A 153 14.31 -1.66 10.19
C PHE A 153 12.91 -1.06 10.38
N CYS A 154 11.88 -1.90 10.49
CA CYS A 154 10.50 -1.48 10.73
C CYS A 154 10.15 -1.21 12.20
N GLY A 155 11.10 -1.39 13.11
CA GLY A 155 10.99 -0.98 14.51
C GLY A 155 10.35 -2.03 15.43
N PRO A 156 10.17 -1.70 16.71
CA PRO A 156 9.85 -2.66 17.77
C PRO A 156 8.50 -3.36 17.56
N THR A 157 7.54 -2.70 16.89
CA THR A 157 6.23 -3.27 16.60
C THR A 157 6.31 -4.42 15.59
N ALA A 158 7.28 -4.39 14.66
CA ALA A 158 7.48 -5.43 13.65
C ALA A 158 8.24 -6.66 14.18
N LYS A 159 8.75 -6.61 15.41
CA LYS A 159 9.53 -7.71 16.00
C LYS A 159 8.71 -8.99 16.08
N GLY A 160 9.23 -10.07 15.50
CA GLY A 160 8.59 -11.39 15.42
C GLY A 160 7.55 -11.52 14.31
N ALA A 161 7.37 -10.50 13.46
CA ALA A 161 6.40 -10.55 12.36
C ALA A 161 6.80 -11.53 11.26
N LEU A 162 8.09 -11.71 10.98
CA LEU A 162 8.64 -12.63 9.97
C LEU A 162 9.33 -13.85 10.59
N VAL A 163 9.44 -13.91 11.93
CA VAL A 163 9.77 -15.15 12.65
C VAL A 163 8.53 -16.07 12.68
N SER A 164 8.31 -16.74 11.56
CA SER A 164 7.15 -17.61 11.36
C SER A 164 7.55 -19.08 11.26
N LYS A 165 6.70 -19.97 11.81
CA LYS A 165 6.83 -21.42 11.63
C LYS A 165 6.72 -21.87 10.17
N TYR A 166 6.22 -20.99 9.30
CA TYR A 166 6.08 -21.20 7.86
C TYR A 166 7.27 -20.67 7.05
N GLY A 167 8.32 -20.18 7.71
CA GLY A 167 9.55 -19.68 7.09
C GLY A 167 9.66 -18.15 7.08
N PRO A 168 10.84 -17.62 6.70
CA PRO A 168 11.20 -16.19 6.83
C PRO A 168 10.45 -15.26 5.86
N HIS A 169 9.77 -15.84 4.88
CA HIS A 169 8.92 -15.14 3.92
C HIS A 169 7.46 -15.06 4.37
N ALA A 170 7.08 -15.68 5.49
CA ALA A 170 5.69 -15.73 5.93
C ALA A 170 5.48 -14.83 7.14
N LEU A 171 4.39 -14.05 7.13
CA LEU A 171 3.96 -13.35 8.33
C LEU A 171 3.54 -14.35 9.41
N SER A 172 4.02 -14.14 10.63
CA SER A 172 3.74 -14.96 11.80
C SER A 172 2.30 -14.75 12.27
N PRO A 173 1.46 -15.80 12.28
CA PRO A 173 0.11 -15.68 12.83
C PRO A 173 0.13 -15.34 14.31
N ASP A 174 1.13 -15.81 15.05
CA ASP A 174 1.26 -15.55 16.49
C ASP A 174 1.51 -14.06 16.74
N TRP A 175 2.38 -13.42 15.95
CA TRP A 175 2.55 -11.97 15.99
C TRP A 175 1.27 -11.22 15.59
N ALA A 176 0.55 -11.71 14.58
CA ALA A 176 -0.72 -11.10 14.17
C ALA A 176 -1.83 -11.23 15.22
N LEU A 177 -1.81 -12.27 16.05
CA LEU A 177 -2.81 -12.51 17.09
C LEU A 177 -2.44 -11.88 18.45
N ASP A 178 -1.16 -11.76 18.78
CA ASP A 178 -0.69 -11.19 20.05
C ASP A 178 -0.60 -9.65 20.05
N ARG A 179 -1.57 -8.99 19.43
CA ARG A 179 -1.66 -7.51 19.33
C ARG A 179 -2.23 -6.83 20.58
N ARG A 180 -2.26 -7.52 21.72
CA ARG A 180 -3.02 -7.12 22.92
C ARG A 180 -2.64 -5.74 23.48
N ASN A 181 -1.45 -5.23 23.14
CA ASN A 181 -0.94 -3.93 23.58
C ASN A 181 -0.64 -2.95 22.42
N LEU A 182 -1.08 -3.25 21.20
CA LEU A 182 -0.84 -2.42 20.02
C LEU A 182 -2.14 -1.79 19.53
N THR A 183 -2.07 -0.53 19.10
CA THR A 183 -3.17 0.12 18.38
C THR A 183 -3.26 -0.41 16.95
N ILE A 184 -4.43 -0.28 16.33
CA ILE A 184 -4.62 -0.61 14.91
C ILE A 184 -3.64 0.17 14.03
N GLU A 185 -3.39 1.43 14.36
CA GLU A 185 -2.43 2.30 13.66
C GLU A 185 -1.00 1.78 13.77
N GLN A 186 -0.55 1.39 14.95
CA GLN A 186 0.80 0.82 15.15
C GLN A 186 1.01 -0.44 14.32
N VAL A 187 -0.01 -1.29 14.27
CA VAL A 187 0.05 -2.52 13.48
C VAL A 187 -0.01 -2.22 11.98
N GLY A 188 -0.85 -1.27 11.58
CA GLY A 188 -0.93 -0.79 10.20
C GLY A 188 0.41 -0.26 9.71
N GLU A 189 1.07 0.60 10.49
CA GLU A 189 2.40 1.14 10.15
C GLU A 189 3.47 0.03 10.10
N ALA A 190 3.49 -0.91 11.04
CA ALA A 190 4.43 -2.03 11.01
C ALA A 190 4.23 -2.92 9.76
N MET A 191 2.98 -3.25 9.44
CA MET A 191 2.62 -4.01 8.25
C MET A 191 3.00 -3.27 6.97
N MET A 192 2.65 -1.98 6.86
CA MET A 192 2.98 -1.15 5.70
C MET A 192 4.49 -1.00 5.52
N CYS A 193 5.25 -0.87 6.61
CA CYS A 193 6.70 -0.85 6.54
C CYS A 193 7.24 -2.19 6.02
N LEU A 194 6.82 -3.31 6.60
CA LEU A 194 7.30 -4.63 6.22
C LEU A 194 6.98 -4.95 4.76
N THR A 195 5.75 -4.70 4.30
CA THR A 195 5.35 -4.93 2.91
C THR A 195 6.09 -4.00 1.94
N SER A 196 6.28 -2.73 2.31
CA SER A 196 7.02 -1.79 1.45
C SER A 196 8.50 -2.14 1.36
N ALA A 197 9.15 -2.41 2.50
CA ALA A 197 10.57 -2.74 2.58
C ALA A 197 10.88 -4.05 1.82
N SER A 198 10.06 -5.07 2.03
CA SER A 198 10.17 -6.37 1.36
C SER A 198 9.95 -6.28 -0.16
N SER A 199 8.97 -5.48 -0.59
CA SER A 199 8.68 -5.23 -2.01
C SER A 199 9.86 -4.55 -2.72
N VAL A 200 10.46 -3.52 -2.12
CA VAL A 200 11.59 -2.79 -2.72
C VAL A 200 12.86 -3.63 -2.74
N SER A 201 13.08 -4.49 -1.75
CA SER A 201 14.26 -5.35 -1.68
C SER A 201 14.16 -6.63 -2.51
N GLY A 202 12.99 -6.92 -3.09
CA GLY A 202 12.73 -8.17 -3.81
C GLY A 202 12.59 -9.39 -2.89
N PHE A 203 12.53 -9.19 -1.57
CA PHE A 203 12.33 -10.26 -0.58
C PHE A 203 10.83 -10.48 -0.36
N LYS A 204 10.16 -11.23 -1.23
CA LYS A 204 8.68 -11.34 -1.20
C LYS A 204 8.16 -11.88 0.15
N VAL A 205 7.32 -11.10 0.84
CA VAL A 205 6.62 -11.55 2.05
C VAL A 205 5.19 -11.96 1.68
N TYR A 206 4.76 -13.10 2.22
CA TYR A 206 3.46 -13.72 1.98
C TYR A 206 2.63 -13.78 3.27
N LEU A 207 1.31 -13.69 3.09
CA LEU A 207 0.34 -14.00 4.13
C LEU A 207 0.00 -15.49 4.04
N VAL A 208 0.01 -16.19 5.17
CA VAL A 208 -0.49 -17.57 5.24
C VAL A 208 -2.02 -17.53 5.28
N GLY A 209 -2.67 -18.23 4.35
CA GLY A 209 -4.11 -18.22 4.17
C GLY A 209 -4.83 -19.28 4.99
N ASN A 210 -6.17 -19.21 5.05
CA ASN A 210 -7.05 -20.15 5.75
C ASN A 210 -7.11 -21.54 5.06
N GLU A 211 -5.97 -22.15 4.76
CA GLU A 211 -5.97 -23.56 4.38
C GLU A 211 -6.45 -24.36 5.59
N LYS A 212 -7.51 -25.17 5.43
CA LYS A 212 -7.76 -26.26 6.39
C LYS A 212 -6.51 -27.13 6.36
N ILE A 213 -5.67 -27.02 7.38
CA ILE A 213 -4.68 -28.04 7.69
C ILE A 213 -5.51 -29.31 7.93
N ARG A 214 -5.56 -30.21 6.95
CA ARG A 214 -5.94 -31.59 7.24
C ARG A 214 -4.85 -32.09 8.17
N GLU A 215 -5.18 -32.23 9.45
CA GLU A 215 -4.34 -32.99 10.36
C GLU A 215 -4.10 -34.39 9.74
N PRO A 216 -2.86 -34.89 9.77
CA PRO A 216 -2.53 -36.21 9.26
C PRO A 216 -3.26 -37.35 10.00
#